data_AF-A0A537B2C2-F1
#
_entry.id   AF-A0A537B2C2-F1
#
_cell.length_a   1.000
_cell.length_b   1.000
_cell.length_c   1.000
_cell.angle_alpha   90.00
_cell.angle_beta   90.00
_cell.angle_gamma   90.00
#
_symmetry.space_group_name_H-M   'P 1'
#
loop_
_entity.id
_entity.type
_entity.pdbx_description
1 polymer ?
#
loop_
_entity_poly.entity_id
_entity_poly.type
_entity_poly.pdbx_seq_one_letter_code
_entity_poly.pdbx_strand_id
1 'polypeptide(L)' 'MDTQERIKQQVTGNPVVLYMKGTPQFPQCGFSANAVQ' A
#
# COMPACT_ATOMS: atom_id res chain seq x y z
N MET A 1 6.43 -18.25 2.20
CA MET A 1 5.69 -17.53 1.16
C MET A 1 6.64 -16.56 0.51
N ASP A 2 6.82 -16.66 -0.80
CA ASP A 2 7.74 -15.78 -1.52
C ASP A 2 7.19 -14.33 -1.57
N THR A 3 8.08 -13.34 -1.71
CA THR A 3 7.66 -11.93 -1.78
C THR A 3 6.73 -11.68 -2.96
N GLN A 4 7.00 -12.28 -4.12
CA GLN A 4 6.16 -12.16 -5.31
C GLN A 4 4.78 -12.77 -5.08
N GLU A 5 4.72 -13.89 -4.38
CA GLU A 5 3.45 -14.57 -4.08
C GLU A 5 2.55 -13.73 -3.17
N ARG A 6 3.13 -13.11 -2.13
CA ARG A 6 2.40 -12.19 -1.25
C ARG A 6 1.89 -10.96 -1.99
N ILE A 7 2.74 -10.34 -2.82
CA ILE A 7 2.34 -9.15 -3.61
C ILE A 7 1.23 -9.52 -4.60
N LYS A 8 1.37 -10.66 -5.29
CA LYS A 8 0.36 -11.16 -6.23
C LYS A 8 -1.00 -11.28 -5.58
N GLN A 9 -1.07 -11.92 -4.40
CA GLN A 9 -2.33 -12.06 -3.67
C GLN A 9 -2.95 -10.71 -3.28
N GLN A 10 -2.13 -9.76 -2.85
CA GLN A 10 -2.60 -8.43 -2.47
C GLN A 10 -3.22 -7.69 -3.66
N VAL A 11 -2.52 -7.66 -4.81
CA VAL A 11 -2.98 -6.90 -5.98
C VAL A 11 -4.12 -7.57 -6.75
N THR A 12 -4.26 -8.91 -6.67
CA THR A 12 -5.40 -9.60 -7.32
C THR A 12 -6.61 -9.74 -6.42
N GLY A 13 -6.43 -9.71 -5.11
CA GLY A 13 -7.52 -9.91 -4.14
C GLY A 13 -8.31 -8.65 -3.77
N ASN A 14 -7.81 -7.47 -4.14
CA ASN A 14 -8.43 -6.19 -3.80
C ASN A 14 -8.61 -5.34 -5.05
N PRO A 15 -9.77 -4.68 -5.24
CA PRO A 15 -9.98 -3.81 -6.40
C PRO A 15 -9.06 -2.58 -6.40
N VAL A 16 -8.59 -2.13 -5.24
CA VAL A 16 -7.61 -1.05 -5.08
C VAL A 16 -6.67 -1.38 -3.92
N VAL A 17 -5.37 -1.15 -4.13
CA VAL A 17 -4.32 -1.30 -3.11
C VAL A 17 -3.38 -0.11 -3.18
N LEU A 18 -3.00 0.43 -2.01
CA LEU A 18 -1.98 1.48 -1.90
C LEU A 18 -0.78 0.97 -1.09
N TYR A 19 0.39 0.89 -1.74
CA TYR A 19 1.67 0.75 -1.03
C TYR A 19 2.21 2.13 -0.70
N MET A 20 2.43 2.42 0.58
CA MET A 20 2.85 3.74 1.05
C MET A 20 3.92 3.67 2.14
N LYS A 21 4.59 4.80 2.40
CA LYS A 21 5.51 4.96 3.52
C LYS A 21 4.72 5.39 4.77
N GLY A 22 4.67 4.55 5.79
CA GLY A 22 3.86 4.76 6.99
C GLY A 22 2.48 4.14 6.87
N THR A 23 1.50 4.72 7.57
CA THR A 23 0.09 4.28 7.56
C THR A 23 -0.82 5.44 7.17
N PRO A 24 -2.11 5.20 6.84
CA PRO A 24 -3.05 6.27 6.55
C PRO A 24 -3.20 7.28 7.71
N GLN A 25 -3.16 6.80 8.97
CA GLN A 25 -3.25 7.67 10.15
C GLN A 25 -1.94 8.43 10.43
N PHE A 26 -0.80 7.85 10.05
CA PHE A 26 0.53 8.41 10.27
C PHE A 26 1.42 8.23 9.02
N PRO A 27 1.23 9.05 7.96
CA PRO A 27 2.05 8.97 6.75
C PRO A 27 3.45 9.53 7.01
N GLN A 28 4.46 8.90 6.40
CA GLN A 28 5.88 9.24 6.63
C GLN A 28 6.55 9.95 5.43
N CYS A 29 5.78 10.34 4.42
CA CYS A 29 6.26 11.03 3.23
C CYS A 29 5.14 11.90 2.66
N GLY A 30 5.47 13.11 2.16
CA GLY A 30 4.47 14.05 1.62
C GLY A 30 3.63 13.47 0.48
N PHE A 31 4.23 12.69 -0.43
CA PHE A 31 3.49 12.00 -1.49
C PHE A 31 2.50 10.97 -0.94
N SER A 32 2.92 10.22 0.09
CA SER A 32 2.05 9.24 0.76
C SER A 32 0.92 9.91 1.54
N ALA A 33 1.17 11.09 2.13
CA ALA A 33 0.14 11.87 2.81
C ALA A 33 -0.93 12.39 1.84
N ASN A 34 -0.53 12.89 0.67
CA ASN A 34 -1.47 13.36 -0.36
C ASN A 34 -2.32 12.21 -0.95
N ALA A 35 -1.78 10.99 -1.01
CA ALA A 35 -2.49 9.84 -1.57
C ALA A 35 -3.62 9.30 -0.67
N VAL A 36 -3.65 9.67 0.61
CA VAL A 36 -4.66 9.21 1.58
C VAL A 36 -5.66 10.31 1.97
N GLN A 37 -5.58 11.48 1.34
CA GLN A 37 -6.56 12.57 1.48
C GLN A 37 -7.81 12.34 0.63
#